data_AF-A0A4U1F9J6-F1
#
_entry.id   AF-A0A4U1F9J6-F1
#
_cell.length_a   1.000
_cell.length_b   1.000
_cell.length_c   1.000
_cell.angle_alpha   90.00
_cell.angle_beta   90.00
_cell.angle_gamma   90.00
#
_symmetry.space_group_name_H-M   'P 1'
#
loop_
_entity.id
_entity.type
_entity.pdbx_description
1 polymer ?
#
loop_
_entity_poly.entity_id
_entity_poly.type
_entity_poly.pdbx_seq_one_letter_code
_entity_poly.pdbx_strand_id
1 'polypeptide(L)'
;MAQSVSELSLGPTKAVTSWVTDQIAPAYWSTNSQILSCNKCSTSFKDNDTKHHCWACGESFCDSCSSKTWPVPERGWGPAPLRVGDNCYEARNSQLDVTEAQADDGGGTPIARKVGEAVQNTLGAVVTAIDIPLGLVKDAARPAYWVHRININFANQPNA
;
A
#
# COMPACT_ATOMS: atom_id res chain seq x y z
N MET A 1 -16.21 -45.97 0.85
CA MET A 1 -15.94 -44.62 1.38
C MET A 1 -17.17 -43.77 1.05
N ALA A 2 -17.96 -43.37 2.04
CA ALA A 2 -19.14 -42.54 1.82
C ALA A 2 -18.72 -41.07 1.92
N GLN A 3 -18.75 -40.35 0.80
CA GLN A 3 -18.58 -38.90 0.81
C GLN A 3 -19.83 -38.28 1.45
N SER A 4 -19.64 -37.29 2.33
CA SER A 4 -20.74 -36.66 3.05
C SER A 4 -21.58 -35.83 2.07
N VAL A 5 -22.91 -35.81 2.26
CA VAL A 5 -23.83 -34.95 1.50
C VAL A 5 -23.45 -33.46 1.56
N SER A 6 -22.71 -33.04 2.57
CA SER A 6 -22.12 -31.70 2.67
C SER A 6 -21.07 -31.45 1.59
N GLU A 7 -20.23 -32.44 1.26
CA GLU A 7 -19.14 -32.30 0.29
C GLU A 7 -19.67 -32.13 -1.14
N LEU A 8 -20.82 -32.74 -1.45
CA LEU A 8 -21.46 -32.65 -2.76
C LEU A 8 -22.08 -31.27 -3.05
N SER A 9 -22.47 -30.49 -2.03
CA SER A 9 -23.11 -29.18 -2.22
C SER A 9 -22.13 -27.99 -2.23
N LEU A 10 -20.85 -28.22 -1.87
CA LEU A 10 -19.83 -27.17 -1.81
C LEU A 10 -19.44 -26.65 -3.20
N GLY A 11 -19.44 -27.49 -4.22
CA GLY A 11 -19.02 -27.11 -5.58
C GLY A 11 -19.80 -25.93 -6.15
N PRO A 12 -21.15 -26.04 -6.26
CA PRO A 12 -21.98 -24.95 -6.78
C PRO A 12 -21.88 -23.67 -5.93
N THR A 13 -21.88 -23.81 -4.61
CA THR A 13 -21.80 -22.66 -3.69
C THR A 13 -20.46 -21.94 -3.81
N LYS A 14 -19.35 -22.68 -3.88
CA LYS A 14 -18.00 -22.13 -4.06
C LYS A 14 -17.86 -21.42 -5.40
N ALA A 15 -18.42 -21.98 -6.47
CA ALA A 15 -18.40 -21.36 -7.79
C ALA A 15 -19.14 -20.01 -7.82
N VAL A 16 -20.33 -19.94 -7.19
CA VAL A 16 -21.09 -18.69 -7.07
C VAL A 16 -20.33 -17.66 -6.24
N THR A 17 -19.82 -18.05 -5.07
CA THR A 17 -19.03 -17.14 -4.21
C THR A 17 -17.78 -16.63 -4.91
N SER A 18 -17.08 -17.52 -5.63
CA SER A 18 -15.92 -17.19 -6.45
C SER A 18 -16.27 -16.14 -7.51
N TRP A 19 -17.36 -16.34 -8.24
CA TRP A 19 -17.83 -15.41 -9.25
C TRP A 19 -18.18 -14.04 -8.65
N VAL A 20 -18.91 -14.00 -7.53
CA VAL A 20 -19.25 -12.74 -6.85
C VAL A 20 -17.99 -12.00 -6.39
N THR A 21 -17.00 -12.75 -5.89
CA THR A 21 -15.72 -12.18 -5.43
C THR A 21 -14.97 -11.54 -6.59
N ASP A 22 -14.97 -12.18 -7.76
CA ASP A 22 -14.33 -11.64 -8.98
C ASP A 22 -14.97 -10.32 -9.42
N GLN A 23 -16.28 -10.10 -9.18
CA GLN A 23 -16.98 -8.86 -9.57
C GLN A 23 -16.64 -7.65 -8.70
N ILE A 24 -16.24 -7.88 -7.44
CA ILE A 24 -15.88 -6.80 -6.50
C ILE A 24 -14.36 -6.64 -6.36
N ALA A 25 -13.58 -7.54 -6.93
CA ALA A 25 -12.13 -7.52 -6.86
C ALA A 25 -11.55 -6.34 -7.68
N PRO A 26 -10.37 -5.82 -7.29
CA PRO A 26 -9.66 -4.86 -8.11
C PRO A 26 -9.39 -5.40 -9.53
N ALA A 27 -9.52 -4.55 -10.55
CA ALA A 27 -9.42 -4.98 -11.95
C ALA A 27 -8.06 -5.59 -12.34
N TYR A 28 -7.00 -5.37 -11.55
CA TYR A 28 -5.68 -5.94 -11.78
C TYR A 28 -5.49 -7.33 -11.13
N TRP A 29 -6.49 -7.83 -10.41
CA TRP A 29 -6.43 -9.16 -9.80
C TRP A 29 -6.78 -10.23 -10.82
N SER A 30 -6.01 -11.31 -10.80
CA SER A 30 -6.32 -12.52 -11.59
C SER A 30 -7.64 -13.11 -11.09
N THR A 31 -8.56 -13.42 -12.01
CA THR A 31 -9.87 -13.97 -11.64
C THR A 31 -9.73 -15.37 -11.05
N ASN A 32 -10.59 -15.71 -10.09
CA ASN A 32 -10.52 -17.01 -9.41
C ASN A 32 -10.65 -18.21 -10.36
N SER A 33 -11.34 -18.04 -11.49
CA SER A 33 -11.49 -19.03 -12.56
C SER A 33 -10.22 -19.25 -13.39
N GLN A 34 -9.35 -18.25 -13.51
CA GLN A 34 -8.09 -18.34 -14.29
C GLN A 34 -6.92 -18.85 -13.45
N ILE A 35 -7.05 -18.84 -12.13
CA ILE A 35 -6.01 -19.28 -11.21
C ILE A 35 -5.97 -20.81 -11.13
N LEU A 36 -4.93 -21.41 -11.72
CA LEU A 36 -4.72 -22.86 -11.71
C LEU A 36 -3.57 -23.30 -10.79
N SER A 37 -2.59 -22.43 -10.57
CA SER A 37 -1.40 -22.72 -9.78
C SER A 37 -0.85 -21.49 -9.07
N CYS A 38 -0.02 -21.71 -8.05
CA CYS A 38 0.68 -20.65 -7.34
C CYS A 38 1.68 -19.94 -8.28
N ASN A 39 1.65 -18.61 -8.31
CA ASN A 39 2.52 -17.81 -9.17
C ASN A 39 4.03 -17.91 -8.81
N LYS A 40 4.37 -18.28 -7.56
CA LYS A 40 5.76 -18.49 -7.13
C LYS A 40 6.26 -19.93 -7.32
N CYS A 41 5.58 -20.89 -6.69
CA CYS A 41 6.04 -22.28 -6.63
C CYS A 41 5.42 -23.19 -7.69
N SER A 42 4.53 -22.67 -8.54
CA SER A 42 3.83 -23.39 -9.61
C SER A 42 3.02 -24.62 -9.15
N THR A 43 2.80 -24.78 -7.85
CA THR A 43 1.96 -25.86 -7.30
C THR A 43 0.51 -25.64 -7.74
N SER A 44 -0.08 -26.65 -8.38
CA SER A 44 -1.49 -26.62 -8.80
C SER A 44 -2.42 -26.57 -7.61
N PHE A 45 -3.42 -25.71 -7.68
CA PHE A 45 -4.49 -25.66 -6.68
C PHE A 45 -5.50 -26.77 -6.92
N LYS A 46 -5.90 -27.46 -5.86
CA LYS A 46 -7.03 -28.38 -5.85
C LYS A 46 -8.34 -27.61 -5.74
N ASP A 47 -9.45 -28.26 -6.08
CA ASP A 47 -10.78 -27.63 -6.05
C ASP A 47 -11.17 -27.05 -4.70
N ASN A 48 -10.60 -27.56 -3.59
CA ASN A 48 -10.88 -27.07 -2.25
C ASN A 48 -9.76 -26.21 -1.63
N ASP A 49 -8.67 -25.96 -2.37
CA ASP A 49 -7.60 -25.12 -1.86
C ASP A 49 -8.08 -23.66 -1.74
N THR A 50 -7.55 -22.98 -0.73
CA THR A 50 -7.74 -21.54 -0.56
C THR A 50 -6.64 -20.82 -1.36
N LYS A 51 -7.07 -19.97 -2.28
CA LYS A 51 -6.18 -19.14 -3.10
C LYS A 51 -6.00 -17.78 -2.41
N HIS A 52 -4.81 -17.21 -2.48
CA HIS A 52 -4.53 -15.90 -1.89
C HIS A 52 -4.01 -14.93 -2.93
N HIS A 53 -4.62 -13.75 -3.01
CA HIS A 53 -4.15 -12.69 -3.90
C HIS A 53 -3.13 -11.80 -3.22
N CYS A 54 -2.12 -11.40 -3.99
CA CYS A 54 -1.18 -10.38 -3.57
C CYS A 54 -1.77 -8.99 -3.82
N TRP A 55 -1.86 -8.16 -2.78
CA TRP A 55 -2.42 -6.81 -2.93
C TRP A 55 -1.53 -5.88 -3.77
N ALA A 56 -0.26 -6.22 -4.01
CA ALA A 56 0.65 -5.43 -4.84
C ALA A 56 0.57 -5.75 -6.34
N CYS A 57 0.59 -7.04 -6.70
CA CYS A 57 0.61 -7.47 -8.11
C CYS A 57 -0.72 -8.05 -8.61
N GLY A 58 -1.61 -8.52 -7.74
CA GLY A 58 -2.89 -9.13 -8.10
C GLY A 58 -2.84 -10.62 -8.45
N GLU A 59 -1.65 -11.23 -8.48
CA GLU A 59 -1.47 -12.66 -8.74
C GLU A 59 -1.83 -13.53 -7.54
N SER A 60 -2.04 -14.82 -7.80
CA SER A 60 -2.42 -15.82 -6.79
C SER A 60 -1.25 -16.63 -6.24
N PHE A 61 -1.29 -16.89 -4.93
CA PHE A 61 -0.27 -17.61 -4.19
C PHE A 61 -0.91 -18.63 -3.24
N CYS A 62 -0.16 -19.68 -2.92
CA CYS A 62 -0.48 -20.53 -1.77
C CYS A 62 -0.10 -19.80 -0.47
N ASP A 63 -0.55 -20.34 0.67
CA ASP A 63 -0.32 -19.71 1.98
C ASP A 63 1.18 -19.55 2.30
N SER A 64 1.99 -20.57 2.00
CA SER A 64 3.44 -20.54 2.24
C SER A 64 4.17 -19.48 1.41
N CYS A 65 3.70 -19.18 0.20
CA CYS A 65 4.31 -18.20 -0.70
C CYS A 65 3.76 -16.77 -0.52
N SER A 66 2.85 -16.56 0.44
CA SER A 66 2.22 -15.25 0.72
C SER A 66 2.10 -14.96 2.22
N SER A 67 3.07 -15.44 2.99
CA SER A 67 3.06 -15.33 4.46
C SER A 67 3.34 -13.91 4.97
N LYS A 68 3.86 -13.02 4.12
CA LYS A 68 4.28 -11.66 4.48
C LYS A 68 3.19 -10.63 4.22
N THR A 69 3.28 -9.51 4.93
CA THR A 69 2.38 -8.36 4.77
C THR A 69 3.16 -7.06 4.69
N TRP A 70 2.65 -6.08 3.94
CA TRP A 70 3.16 -4.71 3.93
C TRP A 70 2.11 -3.71 3.40
N PRO A 71 2.24 -2.41 3.70
CA PRO A 71 1.32 -1.39 3.20
C PRO A 71 1.55 -1.11 1.71
N VAL A 72 0.53 -1.06 0.85
CA VAL A 72 0.70 -0.92 -0.61
C VAL A 72 0.24 0.47 -1.12
N PRO A 73 0.91 1.58 -0.76
CA PRO A 73 0.48 2.93 -1.12
C PRO A 73 0.57 3.20 -2.63
N GLU A 74 1.45 2.50 -3.35
CA GLU A 74 1.67 2.67 -4.80
C GLU A 74 0.44 2.25 -5.63
N ARG A 75 -0.42 1.40 -5.03
CA ARG A 75 -1.71 0.99 -5.60
C ARG A 75 -2.91 1.76 -5.03
N GLY A 76 -2.66 2.77 -4.19
CA GLY A 76 -3.70 3.54 -3.52
C GLY A 76 -4.31 2.86 -2.29
N TRP A 77 -3.71 1.79 -1.80
CA TRP A 77 -4.11 1.20 -0.51
C TRP A 77 -3.53 2.02 0.65
N GLY A 78 -4.25 2.07 1.77
CA GLY A 78 -3.84 2.83 2.94
C GLY A 78 -2.55 2.31 3.61
N PRO A 79 -2.13 2.92 4.73
CA PRO A 79 -0.93 2.53 5.47
C PRO A 79 -1.05 1.18 6.20
N ALA A 80 -2.22 0.54 6.15
CA ALA A 80 -2.43 -0.75 6.77
C ALA A 80 -1.68 -1.87 6.02
N PRO A 81 -1.01 -2.80 6.71
CA PRO A 81 -0.31 -3.90 6.06
C PRO A 81 -1.28 -4.88 5.42
N LEU A 82 -1.03 -5.22 4.16
CA LEU A 82 -1.81 -6.13 3.34
C LEU A 82 -0.96 -7.32 2.91
N ARG A 83 -1.59 -8.48 2.72
CA ARG A 83 -0.91 -9.72 2.30
C ARG A 83 -0.26 -9.55 0.93
N VAL A 84 0.98 -10.01 0.80
CA VAL A 84 1.66 -10.06 -0.50
C VAL A 84 2.38 -11.38 -0.72
N GLY A 85 2.55 -11.74 -1.99
CA GLY A 85 3.42 -12.83 -2.37
C GLY A 85 4.88 -12.49 -2.07
N ASP A 86 5.66 -13.50 -1.72
CA ASP A 86 7.07 -13.34 -1.35
C ASP A 86 7.88 -12.62 -2.44
N ASN A 87 7.59 -12.88 -3.72
CA ASN A 87 8.24 -12.20 -4.86
C ASN A 87 8.10 -10.68 -4.77
N CYS A 88 6.91 -10.18 -4.39
CA CYS A 88 6.68 -8.74 -4.22
C CYS A 88 7.35 -8.21 -2.95
N TYR A 89 7.40 -9.01 -1.89
CA TYR A 89 8.05 -8.64 -0.64
C TYR A 89 9.57 -8.49 -0.82
N GLU A 90 10.21 -9.46 -1.49
CA GLU A 90 11.64 -9.48 -1.78
C GLU A 90 12.04 -8.35 -2.74
N ALA A 91 11.26 -8.12 -3.81
CA ALA A 91 11.51 -7.05 -4.79
C ALA A 91 11.42 -5.65 -4.18
N ARG A 92 10.60 -5.45 -3.15
CA ARG A 92 10.55 -4.19 -2.40
C ARG A 92 11.75 -4.03 -1.48
N ASN A 93 12.15 -5.11 -0.79
CA ASN A 93 13.24 -5.03 0.17
C ASN A 93 14.58 -4.67 -0.51
N SER A 94 14.79 -5.12 -1.74
CA SER A 94 15.95 -4.72 -2.54
C SER A 94 15.92 -3.24 -2.96
N GLN A 95 14.75 -2.61 -3.06
CA GLN A 95 14.65 -1.17 -3.35
C GLN A 95 14.94 -0.30 -2.12
N LEU A 96 14.63 -0.79 -0.91
CA LEU A 96 14.90 -0.06 0.32
C LEU A 96 16.42 -0.01 0.61
N ASP A 97 17.13 -1.11 0.38
CA ASP A 97 18.58 -1.23 0.58
C ASP A 97 19.39 -0.24 -0.29
N VAL A 98 18.94 0.03 -1.51
CA VAL A 98 19.57 1.03 -2.41
C VAL A 98 19.42 2.45 -1.88
N THR A 99 18.40 2.73 -1.06
CA THR A 99 18.14 4.07 -0.54
C THR A 99 18.98 4.37 0.70
N GLU A 100 19.47 3.36 1.41
CA GLU A 100 20.32 3.50 2.60
C GLU A 100 21.83 3.60 2.27
N ALA A 101 22.23 3.17 1.07
CA ALA A 101 23.62 3.27 0.58
C ALA A 101 24.02 4.67 0.04
N GLN A 102 23.14 5.69 0.15
CA GLN A 102 23.46 7.08 -0.24
C GLN A 102 23.62 8.04 0.96
N ALA A 103 23.99 7.51 2.13
CA ALA A 103 24.24 8.32 3.32
C ALA A 103 25.63 8.12 3.92
N ASP A 104 26.67 7.82 3.13
CA ASP A 104 28.08 8.02 3.54
C ASP A 104 29.04 7.94 2.34
N ASP A 105 29.35 9.08 1.71
CA ASP A 105 30.69 9.37 1.17
C ASP A 105 30.78 10.87 0.86
N GLY A 106 31.68 11.56 1.58
CA GLY A 106 31.91 12.98 1.44
C GLY A 106 32.83 13.31 0.27
N GLY A 107 32.51 14.36 -0.49
CA GLY A 107 33.49 14.95 -1.41
C GLY A 107 32.93 15.58 -2.67
N GLY A 108 31.98 16.49 -2.55
CA GLY A 108 31.55 17.31 -3.69
C GLY A 108 30.73 18.49 -3.20
N THR A 109 31.35 19.66 -3.07
CA THR A 109 30.66 20.89 -2.67
C THR A 109 29.51 21.19 -3.64
N PRO A 110 28.23 21.19 -3.24
CA PRO A 110 27.21 21.78 -4.07
C PRO A 110 27.22 23.28 -3.76
N ILE A 111 28.06 24.04 -4.48
CA ILE A 111 27.86 25.49 -4.63
C ILE A 111 26.64 25.68 -5.56
N ALA A 112 25.47 25.28 -5.08
CA ALA A 112 24.17 25.55 -5.69
C ALA A 112 23.18 26.13 -4.67
N ARG A 113 23.60 26.28 -3.40
CA ARG A 113 22.89 27.08 -2.38
C ARG A 113 23.68 28.32 -1.97
N LYS A 114 24.40 28.92 -2.93
CA LYS A 114 25.09 30.22 -2.79
C LYS A 114 24.78 31.20 -3.93
N VAL A 115 23.66 30.99 -4.63
CA VAL A 115 23.04 31.96 -5.57
C VAL A 115 21.66 32.32 -5.02
N GLY A 116 21.63 32.83 -3.80
CA GLY A 116 20.42 33.36 -3.16
C GLY A 116 20.64 34.70 -2.45
N GLU A 117 21.89 35.13 -2.28
CA GLU A 117 22.23 36.32 -1.49
C GLU A 117 22.92 37.43 -2.31
N ALA A 118 23.06 37.27 -3.63
CA ALA A 118 23.85 38.21 -4.46
C ALA A 118 23.11 38.84 -5.66
N VAL A 119 21.81 38.60 -5.86
CA VAL A 119 21.00 39.33 -6.86
C VAL A 119 19.59 39.57 -6.30
N GLN A 120 19.42 40.66 -5.55
CA GLN A 120 18.19 41.48 -5.63
C GLN A 120 18.36 42.88 -5.02
N ASN A 121 19.53 43.50 -5.16
CA ASN A 121 19.66 44.95 -5.00
C ASN A 121 19.41 45.63 -6.35
N THR A 122 18.16 45.61 -6.85
CA THR A 122 17.60 46.61 -7.81
C THR A 122 16.11 46.36 -8.11
N LEU A 123 15.27 46.16 -7.09
CA LEU A 123 13.83 46.46 -7.22
C LEU A 123 13.32 47.02 -5.89
N GLY A 124 13.87 48.17 -5.52
CA GLY A 124 13.22 49.07 -4.57
C GLY A 124 11.99 49.69 -5.24
N ALA A 125 10.90 49.79 -4.47
CA ALA A 125 9.62 50.42 -4.80
C ALA A 125 8.62 49.56 -5.61
N VAL A 126 8.15 48.44 -5.05
CA VAL A 126 6.71 48.13 -4.83
C VAL A 126 6.67 46.99 -3.79
N VAL A 127 6.68 47.37 -2.51
CA VAL A 127 6.21 46.52 -1.42
C VAL A 127 4.83 47.04 -1.06
N THR A 128 3.80 46.46 -1.66
CA THR A 128 2.44 46.53 -1.15
C THR A 128 1.95 45.11 -0.89
N ALA A 129 2.19 44.69 0.34
CA ALA A 129 1.33 43.84 1.15
C ALA A 129 0.56 42.73 0.43
N ILE A 130 1.17 41.55 0.27
CA ILE A 130 0.44 40.28 0.44
C ILE A 130 1.40 39.24 1.04
N ASP A 131 1.44 39.15 2.36
CA ASP A 131 1.91 37.96 3.06
C ASP A 131 0.87 36.86 2.84
N ILE A 132 1.15 35.90 1.95
CA ILE A 132 0.42 34.63 1.92
C ILE A 132 1.31 33.59 2.62
N PRO A 133 1.02 33.20 3.87
CA PRO A 133 1.72 32.08 4.47
C PRO A 133 1.34 30.79 3.73
N LEU A 134 2.32 30.13 3.14
CA LEU A 134 2.24 28.81 2.48
C LEU A 134 1.80 27.65 3.39
N GLY A 135 1.28 27.94 4.59
CA GLY A 135 0.73 26.97 5.55
C GLY A 135 -0.76 26.68 5.38
N LEU A 136 -1.50 27.41 4.53
CA LEU A 136 -2.97 27.32 4.47
C LEU A 136 -3.55 26.58 3.25
N VAL A 137 -2.71 26.07 2.33
CA VAL A 137 -3.20 25.46 1.07
C VAL A 137 -3.36 23.92 1.17
N LYS A 138 -2.89 23.28 2.25
CA LYS A 138 -2.99 21.80 2.36
C LYS A 138 -4.22 21.28 3.11
N ASP A 139 -4.96 22.13 3.83
CA ASP A 139 -6.14 21.68 4.58
C ASP A 139 -7.48 21.89 3.85
N ALA A 140 -7.49 22.60 2.71
CA ALA A 140 -8.72 22.84 1.93
C ALA A 140 -9.10 21.70 0.96
N ALA A 141 -8.27 20.67 0.82
CA ALA A 141 -8.47 19.59 -0.15
C ALA A 141 -8.91 18.25 0.48
N ARG A 142 -9.25 18.22 1.78
CA ARG A 142 -9.68 16.99 2.47
C ARG A 142 -11.20 17.01 2.70
N PRO A 143 -11.98 16.12 2.09
CA PRO A 143 -13.43 16.02 2.32
C PRO A 143 -13.78 15.68 3.77
N ALA A 144 -14.88 16.23 4.28
CA ALA A 144 -15.32 16.22 5.68
C ALA A 144 -15.65 14.83 6.30
N TYR A 145 -15.48 13.71 5.58
CA TYR A 145 -15.77 12.36 6.09
C TYR A 145 -14.51 11.58 6.54
N TRP A 146 -13.31 12.16 6.42
CA TRP A 146 -12.06 11.54 6.84
C TRP A 146 -11.86 11.64 8.36
N VAL A 147 -12.63 10.88 9.14
CA VAL A 147 -12.53 10.85 10.61
C VAL A 147 -11.51 9.78 11.03
N HIS A 148 -10.35 10.20 11.55
CA HIS A 148 -9.43 9.32 12.26
C HIS A 148 -10.06 8.89 13.60
N ARG A 149 -10.39 7.61 13.74
CA ARG A 149 -10.58 7.00 15.06
C ARG A 149 -9.23 6.52 15.58
N ILE A 150 -8.51 7.36 16.33
CA ILE A 150 -7.46 6.88 17.23
C ILE A 150 -7.59 7.58 18.59
N ASN A 151 -8.07 6.78 19.55
CA ASN A 151 -7.81 6.76 20.99
C ASN A 151 -7.80 8.07 21.78
N ILE A 152 -8.93 8.29 22.45
CA ILE A 152 -9.00 8.80 23.82
C ILE A 152 -8.12 7.91 24.73
N ASN A 153 -6.88 8.34 24.96
CA ASN A 153 -6.12 7.97 26.15
C ASN A 153 -6.09 9.22 27.06
N PHE A 154 -7.06 9.30 27.96
CA PHE A 154 -6.98 10.19 29.11
C PHE A 154 -5.95 9.59 30.09
N ALA A 155 -4.75 10.15 30.10
CA ALA A 155 -3.84 10.03 31.23
C ALA A 155 -3.67 11.40 31.88
N ASN A 156 -4.15 11.48 33.13
CA ASN A 156 -3.87 12.46 34.18
C ASN A 156 -4.36 13.90 34.00
N GLN A 157 -5.22 14.33 34.93
CA GLN A 157 -4.97 15.39 35.93
C GLN A 157 -6.16 15.42 36.95
N PRO A 158 -6.05 16.07 38.13
CA PRO A 158 -6.37 15.45 39.43
C PRO A 158 -7.48 16.16 40.24
N ASN A 159 -7.80 15.59 41.41
CA ASN A 159 -8.45 16.19 42.60
C ASN A 159 -9.88 16.76 42.45
N ALA A 160 -10.86 16.00 42.92
CA ALA A 160 -11.95 16.44 43.81
C ALA A 160 -12.68 15.21 44.36
#